data_AF-A0A158SR47-F1
#
_entry.id   AF-A0A158SR47-F1
#
_cell.length_a   1.000
_cell.length_b   1.000
_cell.length_c   1.000
_cell.angle_alpha   90.00
_cell.angle_beta   90.00
_cell.angle_gamma   90.00
#
_symmetry.space_group_name_H-M   'P 1'
#
loop_
_entity.id
_entity.type
_entity.pdbx_description
1 polymer ?
#
loop_
_entity_poly.entity_id
_entity_poly.type
_entity_poly.pdbx_seq_one_letter_code
_entity_poly.pdbx_strand_id
1 'polypeptide(L)'
;MLLDHGFTSLYSAGALGDQIEPELAAAIEAGDTPGPRLVPSTLERSPEGAEGVDTGNVFNGRGPDAMRRFVAYCKDEGVKSIKLVVSGEDALKPGSAMDVLYTREEMMAAGKATSEAGLWIACHTYSPEAIGLALDAGARILYHCSFADEATIARMAAEKDRFFYAPGAGVSVAALEASPPPHVDMTHMKASAAQRMELEGRLVPELKRRGVRVLVGGDYGFPFNPNGRNARDLEHFVTYFGFTPAEALQAATQYGGELMGLEVGLMREGYLADLLLVDGDPTQDVAILQDKDRLAMIMKGGVLYKAPANLEAVG
;
A
#
# COMPACT_ATOMS: atom_id res chain seq x y z
N MET A 1 4.09 16.56 6.68
CA MET A 1 2.89 15.76 6.38
C MET A 1 2.98 15.26 4.94
N LEU A 2 2.39 14.11 4.56
CA LEU A 2 2.52 13.57 3.19
C LEU A 2 2.03 14.52 2.09
N LEU A 3 1.05 15.37 2.38
CA LEU A 3 0.58 16.39 1.44
C LEU A 3 1.67 17.42 1.08
N ASP A 4 2.64 17.69 1.97
CA ASP A 4 3.81 18.54 1.67
C ASP A 4 4.70 17.94 0.58
N HIS A 5 4.61 16.62 0.38
CA HIS A 5 5.38 15.86 -0.59
C HIS A 5 4.56 15.53 -1.85
N GLY A 6 3.44 16.21 -2.07
CA GLY A 6 2.62 16.06 -3.28
C GLY A 6 1.67 14.86 -3.29
N PHE A 7 1.59 14.09 -2.21
CA PHE A 7 0.60 13.01 -2.10
C PHE A 7 -0.76 13.62 -1.75
N THR A 8 -1.70 13.62 -2.69
CA THR A 8 -3.06 14.18 -2.48
C THR A 8 -4.07 13.12 -2.03
N SER A 9 -3.75 11.85 -2.20
CA SER A 9 -4.59 10.70 -1.86
C SER A 9 -3.74 9.53 -1.36
N LEU A 10 -4.28 8.71 -0.44
CA LEU A 10 -3.62 7.57 0.20
C LEU A 10 -4.59 6.39 0.33
N TYR A 11 -4.11 5.20 -0.02
CA TYR A 11 -4.76 3.93 0.30
C TYR A 11 -3.95 3.26 1.41
N SER A 12 -4.50 3.17 2.62
CA SER A 12 -3.78 2.54 3.72
C SER A 12 -3.75 1.03 3.58
N ALA A 13 -2.60 0.45 3.94
CA ALA A 13 -2.36 -0.97 3.96
C ALA A 13 -2.23 -1.52 5.39
N GLY A 14 -2.58 -0.75 6.42
CA GLY A 14 -2.45 -1.12 7.82
C GLY A 14 -2.26 0.10 8.71
N ALA A 15 -3.04 0.21 9.79
CA ALA A 15 -2.95 1.30 10.74
C ALA A 15 -2.00 0.97 11.91
N LEU A 16 -1.38 2.00 12.51
CA LEU A 16 -0.54 1.85 13.73
C LEU A 16 -1.34 1.51 14.99
N GLY A 17 -2.65 1.72 14.96
CA GLY A 17 -3.55 1.48 16.06
C GLY A 17 -4.98 1.50 15.57
N ASP A 18 -5.87 0.93 16.37
CA ASP A 18 -7.30 0.89 16.06
C ASP A 18 -7.89 2.30 16.06
N GLN A 19 -8.91 2.54 15.23
CA GLN A 19 -9.63 3.82 15.05
C GLN A 19 -8.81 5.03 14.57
N ILE A 20 -7.47 5.02 14.64
CA ILE A 20 -6.62 6.17 14.25
C ILE A 20 -6.90 6.64 12.83
N GLU A 21 -7.00 5.73 11.87
CA GLU A 21 -7.17 6.10 10.47
C GLU A 21 -8.59 6.56 10.11
N PRO A 22 -9.68 5.90 10.54
CA PRO A 22 -11.02 6.44 10.39
C PRO A 22 -11.18 7.85 10.98
N GLU A 23 -10.67 8.09 12.19
CA GLU A 23 -10.71 9.42 12.84
C GLU A 23 -9.91 10.45 12.03
N LEU A 24 -8.71 10.10 11.59
CA LEU A 24 -7.88 10.98 10.76
C LEU A 24 -8.56 11.27 9.41
N ALA A 25 -9.14 10.27 8.76
CA ALA A 25 -9.87 10.44 7.52
C ALA A 25 -11.06 11.39 7.69
N ALA A 26 -11.83 11.24 8.76
CA ALA A 26 -12.95 12.12 9.10
C ALA A 26 -12.49 13.56 9.36
N ALA A 27 -11.40 13.76 10.13
CA ALA A 27 -10.84 15.08 10.41
C ALA A 27 -10.30 15.78 9.15
N ILE A 28 -9.70 15.01 8.22
CA ILE A 28 -9.23 15.54 6.93
C ILE A 28 -10.41 15.95 6.04
N GLU A 29 -11.47 15.16 5.99
CA GLU A 29 -12.66 15.44 5.18
C GLU A 29 -13.45 16.64 5.74
N ALA A 30 -13.52 16.77 7.08
CA ALA A 30 -14.13 17.91 7.75
C ALA A 30 -13.31 19.21 7.62
N GLY A 31 -12.04 19.11 7.24
CA GLY A 31 -11.12 20.26 7.16
C GLY A 31 -10.50 20.66 8.50
N ASP A 32 -10.66 19.85 9.54
CA ASP A 32 -10.12 20.08 10.88
C ASP A 32 -8.58 19.94 10.92
N THR A 33 -8.04 19.11 10.03
CA THR A 33 -6.60 18.99 9.79
C THR A 33 -6.31 18.89 8.29
N PRO A 34 -5.23 19.51 7.78
CA PRO A 34 -4.81 19.25 6.42
C PRO A 34 -4.36 17.79 6.29
N GLY A 35 -4.40 17.27 5.06
CA GLY A 35 -3.90 15.93 4.77
C GLY A 35 -4.35 15.41 3.40
N PRO A 36 -3.69 14.35 2.89
CA PRO A 36 -4.16 13.65 1.70
C PRO A 36 -5.52 13.00 1.97
N ARG A 37 -6.34 12.80 0.93
CA ARG A 37 -7.57 12.02 1.05
C ARG A 37 -7.22 10.58 1.41
N LEU A 38 -7.72 10.09 2.53
CA LEU A 38 -7.35 8.79 3.07
C LEU A 38 -8.48 7.79 2.87
N VAL A 39 -8.17 6.64 2.27
CA VAL A 39 -8.98 5.42 2.38
C VAL A 39 -8.46 4.68 3.62
N PRO A 40 -9.18 4.76 4.76
CA PRO A 40 -8.70 4.18 6.01
C PRO A 40 -8.78 2.66 5.99
N SER A 41 -7.77 2.06 6.61
CA SER A 41 -7.64 0.62 6.85
C SER A 41 -7.70 0.31 8.35
N THR A 42 -7.89 -0.96 8.65
CA THR A 42 -7.76 -1.50 10.01
C THR A 42 -6.29 -1.59 10.42
N LEU A 43 -6.05 -1.79 11.72
CA LEU A 43 -4.85 -2.48 12.19
C LEU A 43 -4.69 -3.81 11.46
N GLU A 44 -3.45 -4.24 11.23
CA GLU A 44 -3.17 -5.51 10.59
C GLU A 44 -3.72 -6.68 11.41
N ARG A 45 -4.50 -7.54 10.76
CA ARG A 45 -5.04 -8.72 11.40
C ARG A 45 -4.16 -9.94 11.15
N SER A 46 -3.53 -10.42 12.22
CA SER A 46 -2.88 -11.74 12.27
C SER A 46 -3.65 -12.65 13.25
N PRO A 47 -3.96 -13.91 12.87
CA PRO A 47 -4.61 -14.86 13.77
C PRO A 47 -3.68 -15.32 14.91
N GLU A 48 -2.37 -15.09 14.80
CA GLU A 48 -1.41 -15.28 15.88
C GLU A 48 -1.36 -14.08 16.84
N GLY A 49 -1.94 -12.94 16.46
CA GLY A 49 -1.77 -11.64 17.11
C GLY A 49 -0.51 -10.91 16.66
N ALA A 50 -0.40 -9.62 17.00
CA ALA A 50 0.83 -8.84 16.87
C ALA A 50 1.57 -8.85 18.22
N GLU A 51 2.87 -9.10 18.24
CA GLU A 51 3.66 -9.04 19.47
C GLU A 51 3.52 -7.65 20.13
N GLY A 52 3.05 -7.62 21.38
CA GLY A 52 2.96 -6.39 22.16
C GLY A 52 1.71 -5.53 21.94
N VAL A 53 0.74 -5.95 21.11
CA VAL A 53 -0.54 -5.24 20.94
C VAL A 53 -1.70 -6.12 21.46
N ASP A 54 -2.32 -5.71 22.56
CA ASP A 54 -3.58 -6.33 23.03
C ASP A 54 -4.69 -5.96 22.05
N THR A 55 -4.98 -6.90 21.17
CA THR A 55 -5.84 -6.76 20.01
C THR A 55 -7.21 -7.42 20.25
N GLY A 56 -7.44 -7.95 21.45
CA GLY A 56 -8.70 -8.56 21.86
C GLY A 56 -9.16 -9.73 20.98
N ASN A 57 -10.39 -10.20 21.23
CA ASN A 57 -10.97 -11.35 20.53
C ASN A 57 -11.36 -11.06 19.06
N VAL A 58 -11.48 -9.80 18.67
CA VAL A 58 -11.96 -9.38 17.34
C VAL A 58 -10.87 -9.55 16.29
N PHE A 59 -9.65 -9.11 16.57
CA PHE A 59 -8.53 -9.18 15.64
C PHE A 59 -7.84 -10.56 15.66
N ASN A 60 -7.86 -11.30 16.77
CA ASN A 60 -7.08 -12.56 16.86
C ASN A 60 -7.96 -13.82 16.88
N GLY A 61 -9.28 -13.67 16.74
CA GLY A 61 -10.20 -14.81 16.75
C GLY A 61 -9.95 -15.79 15.59
N ARG A 62 -10.32 -17.06 15.77
CA ARG A 62 -10.19 -18.10 14.74
C ARG A 62 -11.54 -18.55 14.19
N GLY A 63 -11.51 -19.07 12.98
CA GLY A 63 -12.64 -19.67 12.27
C GLY A 63 -13.53 -18.65 11.52
N PRO A 64 -14.42 -19.15 10.65
CA PRO A 64 -15.30 -18.32 9.82
C PRO A 64 -16.12 -17.27 10.59
N ASP A 65 -16.59 -17.59 11.79
CA ASP A 65 -17.39 -16.67 12.60
C ASP A 65 -16.56 -15.54 13.19
N ALA A 66 -15.28 -15.78 13.50
CA ALA A 66 -14.38 -14.70 13.92
C ALA A 66 -14.14 -13.72 12.76
N MET A 67 -13.99 -14.21 11.54
CA MET A 67 -13.86 -13.35 10.36
C MET A 67 -15.11 -12.52 10.11
N ARG A 68 -16.31 -13.11 10.25
CA ARG A 68 -17.57 -12.37 10.16
C ARG A 68 -17.68 -11.28 11.22
N ARG A 69 -17.33 -11.57 12.48
CA ARG A 69 -17.32 -10.56 13.55
C ARG A 69 -16.30 -9.45 13.31
N PHE A 70 -15.11 -9.80 12.82
CA PHE A 70 -14.10 -8.82 12.46
C PHE A 70 -14.60 -7.88 11.36
N VAL A 71 -15.17 -8.41 10.28
CA VAL A 71 -15.71 -7.58 9.20
C VAL A 71 -16.88 -6.71 9.66
N ALA A 72 -17.76 -7.23 10.51
CA ALA A 72 -18.84 -6.44 11.10
C ALA A 72 -18.29 -5.28 11.94
N TYR A 73 -17.30 -5.54 12.78
CA TYR A 73 -16.59 -4.50 13.53
C TYR A 73 -15.99 -3.44 12.60
N CYS A 74 -15.23 -3.85 11.57
CA CYS A 74 -14.62 -2.94 10.60
C CYS A 74 -15.64 -2.03 9.91
N LYS A 75 -16.81 -2.56 9.60
CA LYS A 75 -17.90 -1.79 9.01
C LYS A 75 -18.41 -0.71 9.97
N ASP A 76 -18.59 -1.06 11.24
CA ASP A 76 -19.07 -0.14 12.26
C ASP A 76 -18.03 0.96 12.57
N GLU A 77 -16.74 0.64 12.48
CA GLU A 77 -15.62 1.58 12.64
C GLU A 77 -15.39 2.52 11.43
N GLY A 78 -16.13 2.34 10.34
CA GLY A 78 -16.05 3.22 9.17
C GLY A 78 -14.78 3.07 8.33
N VAL A 79 -14.04 1.95 8.47
CA VAL A 79 -12.96 1.64 7.52
C VAL A 79 -13.53 1.27 6.15
N LYS A 80 -12.72 1.42 5.10
CA LYS A 80 -13.11 0.97 3.75
C LYS A 80 -12.36 -0.28 3.30
N SER A 81 -11.16 -0.51 3.82
CA SER A 81 -10.34 -1.70 3.57
C SER A 81 -10.02 -2.39 4.89
N ILE A 82 -10.08 -3.72 4.92
CA ILE A 82 -9.51 -4.51 6.00
C ILE A 82 -8.12 -5.01 5.60
N LYS A 83 -7.19 -5.13 6.55
CA LYS A 83 -5.86 -5.66 6.30
C LYS A 83 -5.68 -7.05 6.93
N LEU A 84 -5.39 -8.05 6.10
CA LEU A 84 -5.13 -9.43 6.52
C LEU A 84 -3.68 -9.83 6.26
N VAL A 85 -3.01 -10.39 7.27
CA VAL A 85 -1.64 -10.93 7.15
C VAL A 85 -1.73 -12.42 6.82
N VAL A 86 -1.80 -12.76 5.53
CA VAL A 86 -2.16 -14.12 5.09
C VAL A 86 -0.98 -15.08 5.16
N SER A 87 0.24 -14.56 5.01
CA SER A 87 1.50 -15.26 5.29
C SER A 87 2.29 -14.61 6.42
N GLY A 88 3.22 -15.33 7.04
CA GLY A 88 4.12 -14.76 8.05
C GLY A 88 5.07 -13.69 7.49
N GLU A 89 5.45 -12.72 8.34
CA GLU A 89 6.39 -11.64 8.01
C GLU A 89 7.83 -12.06 8.35
N ASP A 90 8.55 -12.61 7.37
CA ASP A 90 9.92 -13.12 7.53
C ASP A 90 10.90 -12.09 8.09
N ALA A 91 10.76 -10.82 7.73
CA ALA A 91 11.63 -9.75 8.23
C ALA A 91 11.56 -9.57 9.76
N LEU A 92 10.43 -9.94 10.37
CA LEU A 92 10.16 -9.85 11.81
C LEU A 92 10.22 -11.22 12.50
N LYS A 93 9.76 -12.27 11.82
CA LYS A 93 9.72 -13.65 12.30
C LYS A 93 10.48 -14.55 11.31
N PRO A 94 11.78 -14.79 11.55
CA PRO A 94 12.64 -15.53 10.63
C PRO A 94 12.08 -16.88 10.19
N GLY A 95 12.06 -17.13 8.88
CA GLY A 95 11.61 -18.37 8.27
C GLY A 95 10.09 -18.48 8.07
N SER A 96 9.32 -17.45 8.44
CA SER A 96 7.86 -17.50 8.38
C SER A 96 7.24 -17.09 7.04
N ALA A 97 8.04 -16.72 6.04
CA ALA A 97 7.52 -16.30 4.72
C ALA A 97 6.56 -17.32 4.08
N MET A 98 6.79 -18.60 4.35
CA MET A 98 6.00 -19.71 3.80
C MET A 98 4.85 -20.15 4.70
N ASP A 99 4.77 -19.64 5.94
CA ASP A 99 3.71 -19.98 6.89
C ASP A 99 2.40 -19.35 6.42
N VAL A 100 1.38 -20.18 6.17
CA VAL A 100 0.03 -19.72 5.82
C VAL A 100 -0.77 -19.58 7.10
N LEU A 101 -1.20 -18.35 7.42
CA LEU A 101 -1.77 -18.02 8.73
C LEU A 101 -3.30 -18.22 8.79
N TYR A 102 -3.96 -18.30 7.63
CA TYR A 102 -5.41 -18.44 7.54
C TYR A 102 -5.80 -19.73 6.80
N THR A 103 -6.87 -20.35 7.27
CA THR A 103 -7.52 -21.44 6.55
C THR A 103 -8.33 -20.90 5.36
N ARG A 104 -8.60 -21.77 4.37
CA ARG A 104 -9.52 -21.47 3.28
C ARG A 104 -10.90 -21.03 3.77
N GLU A 105 -11.44 -21.69 4.80
CA GLU A 105 -12.76 -21.35 5.34
C GLU A 105 -12.79 -19.95 5.95
N GLU A 106 -11.73 -19.55 6.67
CA GLU A 106 -11.58 -18.20 7.21
C GLU A 106 -11.51 -17.15 6.09
N MET A 107 -10.67 -17.38 5.07
CA MET A 107 -10.51 -16.43 3.96
C MET A 107 -11.78 -16.30 3.12
N MET A 108 -12.49 -17.39 2.84
CA MET A 108 -13.78 -17.33 2.14
C MET A 108 -14.86 -16.63 2.97
N ALA A 109 -14.86 -16.82 4.30
CA ALA A 109 -15.79 -16.12 5.18
C ALA A 109 -15.51 -14.61 5.21
N ALA A 110 -14.24 -14.20 5.22
CA ALA A 110 -13.84 -12.80 5.10
C ALA A 110 -14.31 -12.21 3.76
N GLY A 111 -14.01 -12.88 2.63
CA GLY A 111 -14.41 -12.44 1.30
C GLY A 111 -15.92 -12.26 1.14
N LYS A 112 -16.72 -13.23 1.63
CA LYS A 112 -18.18 -13.13 1.61
C LYS A 112 -18.66 -11.94 2.46
N ALA A 113 -18.16 -11.82 3.68
CA ALA A 113 -18.60 -10.77 4.59
C ALA A 113 -18.21 -9.37 4.10
N THR A 114 -17.00 -9.18 3.55
CA THR A 114 -16.58 -7.87 3.03
C THR A 114 -17.38 -7.49 1.80
N SER A 115 -17.65 -8.44 0.90
CA SER A 115 -18.51 -8.21 -0.26
C SER A 115 -19.92 -7.77 0.16
N GLU A 116 -20.54 -8.44 1.14
CA GLU A 116 -21.85 -8.07 1.70
C GLU A 116 -21.83 -6.72 2.43
N ALA A 117 -20.71 -6.35 3.03
CA ALA A 117 -20.51 -5.09 3.72
C ALA A 117 -20.12 -3.91 2.81
N GLY A 118 -19.77 -4.17 1.54
CA GLY A 118 -19.21 -3.16 0.63
C GLY A 118 -17.80 -2.70 0.99
N LEU A 119 -17.03 -3.55 1.68
CA LEU A 119 -15.65 -3.33 2.09
C LEU A 119 -14.66 -4.01 1.14
N TRP A 120 -13.40 -3.60 1.22
CA TRP A 120 -12.29 -4.20 0.47
C TRP A 120 -11.35 -4.99 1.38
N ILE A 121 -10.53 -5.85 0.77
CA ILE A 121 -9.50 -6.62 1.46
C ILE A 121 -8.13 -6.27 0.86
N ALA A 122 -7.21 -5.87 1.72
CA ALA A 122 -5.79 -5.79 1.45
C ALA A 122 -5.09 -6.98 2.12
N CYS A 123 -4.22 -7.69 1.40
CA CYS A 123 -3.52 -8.85 1.94
C CYS A 123 -2.01 -8.68 1.88
N HIS A 124 -1.33 -8.91 3.01
CA HIS A 124 0.09 -9.25 3.00
C HIS A 124 0.22 -10.73 2.60
N THR A 125 0.99 -11.01 1.54
CA THR A 125 1.15 -12.36 0.97
C THR A 125 2.56 -12.55 0.43
N TYR A 126 3.30 -13.54 0.92
CA TYR A 126 4.59 -13.96 0.37
C TYR A 126 4.47 -15.23 -0.46
N SER A 127 3.87 -16.27 0.10
CA SER A 127 3.86 -17.62 -0.46
C SER A 127 2.79 -17.84 -1.55
N PRO A 128 3.01 -18.77 -2.50
CA PRO A 128 2.03 -19.17 -3.50
C PRO A 128 0.65 -19.52 -2.94
N GLU A 129 0.60 -20.25 -1.81
CA GLU A 129 -0.66 -20.65 -1.18
C GLU A 129 -1.40 -19.44 -0.58
N ALA A 130 -0.69 -18.53 0.10
CA ALA A 130 -1.27 -17.31 0.64
C ALA A 130 -1.82 -16.39 -0.47
N ILE A 131 -1.08 -16.24 -1.57
CA ILE A 131 -1.52 -15.50 -2.77
C ILE A 131 -2.81 -16.13 -3.30
N GLY A 132 -2.85 -17.45 -3.43
CA GLY A 132 -4.02 -18.17 -3.91
C GLY A 132 -5.26 -17.98 -3.02
N LEU A 133 -5.08 -18.05 -1.70
CA LEU A 133 -6.15 -17.81 -0.73
C LEU A 133 -6.68 -16.37 -0.78
N ALA A 134 -5.79 -15.39 -0.94
CA ALA A 134 -6.17 -13.99 -1.05
C ALA A 134 -6.96 -13.71 -2.34
N LEU A 135 -6.54 -14.26 -3.48
CA LEU A 135 -7.28 -14.17 -4.75
C LEU A 135 -8.66 -14.85 -4.64
N ASP A 136 -8.73 -16.03 -4.02
CA ASP A 136 -9.99 -16.76 -3.80
C ASP A 136 -10.98 -15.95 -2.94
N ALA A 137 -10.48 -15.24 -1.92
CA ALA A 137 -11.27 -14.36 -1.06
C ALA A 137 -11.69 -13.04 -1.72
N GLY A 138 -11.21 -12.73 -2.94
CA GLY A 138 -11.50 -11.48 -3.63
C GLY A 138 -10.71 -10.30 -3.07
N ALA A 139 -9.45 -10.52 -2.67
CA ALA A 139 -8.55 -9.44 -2.28
C ALA A 139 -8.46 -8.38 -3.37
N ARG A 140 -8.64 -7.12 -2.97
CA ARG A 140 -8.54 -5.96 -3.87
C ARG A 140 -7.10 -5.67 -4.22
N ILE A 141 -6.20 -5.79 -3.25
CA ILE A 141 -4.76 -5.59 -3.44
C ILE A 141 -3.96 -6.66 -2.70
N LEU A 142 -2.92 -7.15 -3.37
CA LEU A 142 -1.93 -8.05 -2.80
C LEU A 142 -0.60 -7.31 -2.62
N TYR A 143 0.02 -7.47 -1.46
CA TYR A 143 1.33 -6.92 -1.15
C TYR A 143 2.41 -8.00 -1.21
N HIS A 144 3.60 -7.61 -1.67
CA HIS A 144 4.84 -8.39 -1.76
C HIS A 144 4.86 -9.51 -2.79
N CYS A 145 4.09 -10.58 -2.58
CA CYS A 145 4.02 -11.78 -3.43
C CYS A 145 5.38 -12.42 -3.77
N SER A 146 6.42 -12.13 -2.98
CA SER A 146 7.83 -12.29 -3.38
C SER A 146 8.20 -13.73 -3.76
N PHE A 147 7.49 -14.74 -3.26
CA PHE A 147 7.77 -16.17 -3.53
C PHE A 147 6.82 -16.79 -4.55
N ALA A 148 6.08 -16.00 -5.33
CA ALA A 148 5.23 -16.49 -6.40
C ALA A 148 6.03 -17.35 -7.40
N ASP A 149 5.56 -18.58 -7.62
CA ASP A 149 6.10 -19.49 -8.63
C ASP A 149 5.42 -19.27 -10.00
N GLU A 150 5.86 -19.97 -11.04
CA GLU A 150 5.32 -19.79 -12.40
C GLU A 150 3.81 -20.07 -12.48
N ALA A 151 3.31 -21.06 -11.73
CA ALA A 151 1.87 -21.36 -11.70
C ALA A 151 1.08 -20.21 -11.06
N THR A 152 1.61 -19.62 -9.99
CA THR A 152 1.03 -18.46 -9.32
C THR A 152 1.09 -17.22 -10.19
N ILE A 153 2.21 -16.96 -10.87
CA ILE A 153 2.37 -15.86 -11.83
C ILE A 153 1.37 -16.00 -12.99
N ALA A 154 1.19 -17.21 -13.53
CA ALA A 154 0.20 -17.49 -14.56
C ALA A 154 -1.23 -17.21 -14.08
N ARG A 155 -1.55 -17.60 -12.85
CA ARG A 155 -2.85 -17.31 -12.24
C ARG A 155 -3.07 -15.80 -12.02
N MET A 156 -2.09 -15.11 -11.43
CA MET A 156 -2.13 -13.66 -11.21
C MET A 156 -2.35 -12.91 -12.53
N ALA A 157 -1.69 -13.34 -13.62
CA ALA A 157 -1.89 -12.77 -14.94
C ALA A 157 -3.29 -13.06 -15.52
N ALA A 158 -3.82 -14.26 -15.31
CA ALA A 158 -5.16 -14.62 -15.78
C ALA A 158 -6.27 -13.85 -15.03
N GLU A 159 -6.02 -13.47 -13.77
CA GLU A 159 -6.97 -12.77 -12.90
C GLU A 159 -6.67 -11.27 -12.75
N LYS A 160 -5.77 -10.72 -13.57
CA LYS A 160 -5.19 -9.35 -13.44
C LYS A 160 -6.20 -8.20 -13.29
N ASP A 161 -7.41 -8.36 -13.82
CA ASP A 161 -8.45 -7.32 -13.75
C ASP A 161 -9.21 -7.33 -12.41
N ARG A 162 -9.07 -8.40 -11.61
CA ARG A 162 -9.76 -8.59 -10.33
C ARG A 162 -9.06 -7.94 -9.15
N PHE A 163 -7.76 -7.67 -9.25
CA PHE A 163 -6.94 -7.17 -8.15
C PHE A 163 -5.86 -6.20 -8.64
N PHE A 164 -5.15 -5.63 -7.67
CA PHE A 164 -3.98 -4.80 -7.82
C PHE A 164 -2.79 -5.42 -7.08
N TYR A 165 -1.56 -5.11 -7.49
CA TYR A 165 -0.35 -5.65 -6.85
C TYR A 165 0.60 -4.52 -6.45
N ALA A 166 1.19 -4.60 -5.26
CA ALA A 166 2.26 -3.70 -4.82
C ALA A 166 3.43 -4.49 -4.22
N PRO A 167 4.67 -4.37 -4.72
CA PRO A 167 5.81 -5.17 -4.25
C PRO A 167 6.31 -4.77 -2.85
N GLY A 168 6.16 -3.50 -2.45
CA GLY A 168 6.71 -3.03 -1.17
C GLY A 168 8.22 -2.87 -1.19
N ALA A 169 8.81 -2.41 -2.30
CA ALA A 169 10.27 -2.29 -2.45
C ALA A 169 10.89 -1.28 -1.48
N GLY A 170 10.18 -0.19 -1.14
CA GLY A 170 10.69 0.87 -0.26
C GLY A 170 11.21 0.36 1.08
N VAL A 171 10.46 -0.52 1.78
CA VAL A 171 10.87 -1.07 3.07
C VAL A 171 12.08 -1.99 2.95
N SER A 172 12.18 -2.78 1.88
CA SER A 172 13.33 -3.66 1.65
C SER A 172 14.59 -2.83 1.31
N VAL A 173 14.48 -1.83 0.44
CA VAL A 173 15.61 -0.93 0.12
C VAL A 173 16.05 -0.17 1.37
N ALA A 174 15.11 0.40 2.13
CA ALA A 174 15.39 1.12 3.36
C ALA A 174 16.06 0.22 4.42
N ALA A 175 15.61 -1.03 4.56
CA ALA A 175 16.24 -1.99 5.46
C ALA A 175 17.70 -2.28 5.08
N LEU A 176 18.00 -2.45 3.79
CA LEU A 176 19.36 -2.68 3.29
C LEU A 176 20.28 -1.47 3.57
N GLU A 177 19.77 -0.26 3.34
CA GLU A 177 20.47 1.02 3.59
C GLU A 177 20.62 1.35 5.08
N ALA A 178 19.78 0.78 5.95
CA ALA A 178 19.72 1.15 7.35
C ALA A 178 21.06 0.90 8.08
N SER A 179 21.45 1.83 8.95
CA SER A 179 22.60 1.70 9.85
C SER A 179 22.11 1.78 11.29
N PRO A 180 21.60 0.68 11.86
CA PRO A 180 20.98 0.70 13.18
C PRO A 180 22.02 0.95 14.29
N PRO A 181 21.59 1.49 15.46
CA PRO A 181 22.42 1.52 16.66
C PRO A 181 22.89 0.11 17.06
N PRO A 182 24.03 -0.04 17.78
CA PRO A 182 24.61 -1.35 18.10
C PRO A 182 23.71 -2.33 18.88
N HIS A 183 22.63 -1.85 19.50
CA HIS A 183 21.69 -2.67 20.28
C HIS A 183 20.46 -3.14 19.47
N VAL A 184 20.33 -2.72 18.21
CA VAL A 184 19.25 -3.14 17.32
C VAL A 184 19.84 -4.07 16.27
N ASP A 185 19.50 -5.36 16.34
CA ASP A 185 19.91 -6.35 15.34
C ASP A 185 18.92 -6.36 14.18
N MET A 186 19.38 -5.94 13.00
CA MET A 186 18.63 -6.02 11.74
C MET A 186 19.22 -7.06 10.78
N THR A 187 20.11 -7.94 11.24
CA THR A 187 20.81 -8.90 10.37
C THR A 187 19.85 -9.74 9.56
N HIS A 188 18.84 -10.32 10.21
CA HIS A 188 17.85 -11.14 9.53
C HIS A 188 16.96 -10.32 8.61
N MET A 189 16.45 -9.18 9.08
CA MET A 189 15.63 -8.26 8.27
C MET A 189 16.34 -7.84 6.98
N LYS A 190 17.65 -7.54 7.05
CA LYS A 190 18.47 -7.22 5.86
C LYS A 190 18.64 -8.41 4.92
N ALA A 191 18.83 -9.62 5.46
CA ALA A 191 18.93 -10.83 4.65
C ALA A 191 17.60 -11.12 3.92
N SER A 192 16.48 -11.00 4.62
CA SER A 192 15.12 -11.11 4.07
C SER A 192 14.88 -10.07 2.98
N ALA A 193 15.22 -8.80 3.25
CA ALA A 193 15.12 -7.71 2.28
C ALA A 193 15.95 -7.95 1.01
N ALA A 194 17.19 -8.45 1.14
CA ALA A 194 18.03 -8.78 0.00
C ALA A 194 17.40 -9.89 -0.87
N GLN A 195 16.92 -10.95 -0.24
CA GLN A 195 16.25 -12.05 -0.93
C GLN A 195 14.99 -11.56 -1.66
N ARG A 196 14.15 -10.78 -0.97
CA ARG A 196 12.93 -10.22 -1.55
C ARG A 196 13.22 -9.33 -2.75
N MET A 197 14.20 -8.43 -2.68
CA MET A 197 14.58 -7.59 -3.82
C MET A 197 15.06 -8.42 -5.02
N GLU A 198 15.79 -9.51 -4.80
CA GLU A 198 16.23 -10.42 -5.88
C GLU A 198 15.04 -11.15 -6.53
N LEU A 199 14.07 -11.60 -5.73
CA LEU A 199 12.87 -12.28 -6.23
C LEU A 199 11.94 -11.30 -6.96
N GLU A 200 11.64 -10.16 -6.34
CA GLU A 200 10.77 -9.11 -6.86
C GLU A 200 11.36 -8.46 -8.13
N GLY A 201 12.69 -8.34 -8.22
CA GLY A 201 13.39 -7.89 -9.43
C GLY A 201 13.14 -8.76 -10.67
N ARG A 202 12.71 -10.02 -10.48
CA ARG A 202 12.26 -10.92 -11.57
C ARG A 202 10.74 -10.96 -11.69
N LEU A 203 10.04 -11.01 -10.56
CA LEU A 203 8.59 -11.14 -10.50
C LEU A 203 7.87 -9.90 -11.06
N VAL A 204 8.26 -8.70 -10.64
CA VAL A 204 7.56 -7.45 -10.98
C VAL A 204 7.61 -7.18 -12.48
N PRO A 205 8.77 -7.25 -13.18
CA PRO A 205 8.81 -7.08 -14.63
C PRO A 205 7.95 -8.11 -15.38
N GLU A 206 7.89 -9.35 -14.89
CA GLU A 206 7.11 -10.41 -15.52
C GLU A 206 5.60 -10.18 -15.37
N LEU A 207 5.13 -9.83 -14.17
CA LEU A 207 3.73 -9.48 -13.94
C LEU A 207 3.31 -8.23 -14.74
N LYS A 208 4.17 -7.20 -14.78
CA LYS A 208 3.98 -6.01 -15.62
C LYS A 208 3.83 -6.40 -17.09
N ARG A 209 4.71 -7.25 -17.62
CA ARG A 209 4.67 -7.73 -19.01
C ARG A 209 3.37 -8.49 -19.33
N ARG A 210 2.78 -9.18 -18.35
CA ARG A 210 1.49 -9.86 -18.47
C ARG A 210 0.28 -8.94 -18.28
N GLY A 211 0.52 -7.67 -17.95
CA GLY A 211 -0.49 -6.62 -17.82
C GLY A 211 -1.13 -6.53 -16.44
N VAL A 212 -0.53 -7.13 -15.40
CA VAL A 212 -0.98 -6.91 -14.02
C VAL A 212 -0.73 -5.45 -13.65
N ARG A 213 -1.73 -4.82 -13.02
CA ARG A 213 -1.61 -3.44 -12.53
C ARG A 213 -0.76 -3.43 -11.28
N VAL A 214 0.51 -3.04 -11.44
CA VAL A 214 1.48 -2.89 -10.36
C VAL A 214 1.46 -1.43 -9.87
N LEU A 215 1.29 -1.23 -8.57
CA LEU A 215 1.34 0.09 -7.92
C LEU A 215 2.58 0.23 -7.06
N VAL A 216 3.01 1.49 -6.91
CA VAL A 216 3.89 1.92 -5.82
C VAL A 216 3.22 1.67 -4.46
N GLY A 217 4.00 1.70 -3.38
CA GLY A 217 3.54 1.36 -2.04
C GLY A 217 4.60 0.60 -1.26
N GLY A 218 5.62 1.33 -0.80
CA GLY A 218 6.86 0.81 -0.21
C GLY A 218 6.81 0.58 1.29
N ASP A 219 5.63 0.47 1.88
CA ASP A 219 5.43 0.17 3.31
C ASP A 219 6.19 1.13 4.24
N TYR A 220 5.73 2.39 4.22
CA TYR A 220 6.32 3.51 4.97
C TYR A 220 5.66 3.67 6.34
N GLY A 221 6.42 4.17 7.32
CA GLY A 221 5.96 4.34 8.69
C GLY A 221 6.95 3.80 9.74
N PHE A 222 7.93 3.01 9.30
CA PHE A 222 9.01 2.52 10.16
C PHE A 222 10.05 3.61 10.45
N PRO A 223 10.77 3.54 11.59
CA PRO A 223 11.86 4.48 11.87
C PRO A 223 12.94 4.54 10.78
N PHE A 224 13.24 3.41 10.14
CA PHE A 224 14.21 3.33 9.04
C PHE A 224 13.58 3.62 7.66
N ASN A 225 12.25 3.59 7.54
CA ASN A 225 11.49 3.90 6.32
C ASN A 225 10.34 4.88 6.62
N PRO A 226 10.64 6.14 7.01
CA PRO A 226 9.63 7.06 7.51
C PRO A 226 8.72 7.61 6.42
N ASN A 227 7.48 7.96 6.79
CA ASN A 227 6.56 8.73 5.95
C ASN A 227 7.19 10.04 5.48
N GLY A 228 6.93 10.42 4.22
CA GLY A 228 7.55 11.58 3.56
C GLY A 228 8.69 11.19 2.62
N ARG A 229 9.17 9.94 2.67
CA ARG A 229 10.11 9.38 1.69
C ARG A 229 9.42 8.58 0.57
N ASN A 230 8.09 8.62 0.53
CA ASN A 230 7.25 7.80 -0.34
C ASN A 230 7.54 7.95 -1.84
N ALA A 231 7.98 9.13 -2.29
CA ALA A 231 8.33 9.37 -3.69
C ALA A 231 9.55 8.55 -4.16
N ARG A 232 10.34 7.97 -3.25
CA ARG A 232 11.45 7.06 -3.59
C ARG A 232 10.97 5.82 -4.35
N ASP A 233 9.74 5.37 -4.12
CA ASP A 233 9.19 4.22 -4.83
C ASP A 233 9.16 4.43 -6.35
N LEU A 234 8.97 5.66 -6.82
CA LEU A 234 8.99 5.96 -8.25
C LEU A 234 10.36 5.62 -8.85
N GLU A 235 11.43 6.03 -8.16
CA GLU A 235 12.80 5.71 -8.55
C GLU A 235 13.06 4.20 -8.41
N HIS A 236 12.60 3.56 -7.33
CA HIS A 236 12.75 2.11 -7.15
C HIS A 236 12.09 1.31 -8.29
N PHE A 237 10.93 1.75 -8.79
CA PHE A 237 10.26 1.13 -9.92
C PHE A 237 11.08 1.24 -11.21
N VAL A 238 11.69 2.41 -11.45
CA VAL A 238 12.56 2.62 -12.60
C VAL A 238 13.83 1.78 -12.49
N THR A 239 14.51 1.84 -11.34
CA THR A 239 15.83 1.22 -11.13
C THR A 239 15.77 -0.29 -11.01
N TYR A 240 14.83 -0.84 -10.23
CA TYR A 240 14.81 -2.27 -9.90
C TYR A 240 13.83 -3.09 -10.76
N PHE A 241 12.79 -2.46 -11.31
CA PHE A 241 11.71 -3.17 -12.00
C PHE A 241 11.56 -2.81 -13.49
N GLY A 242 12.42 -1.93 -14.00
CA GLY A 242 12.45 -1.58 -15.43
C GLY A 242 11.20 -0.83 -15.91
N PHE A 243 10.59 -0.04 -15.03
CA PHE A 243 9.56 0.92 -15.44
C PHE A 243 10.23 2.11 -16.12
N THR A 244 9.59 2.66 -17.14
CA THR A 244 9.88 4.03 -17.58
C THR A 244 9.37 5.03 -16.53
N PRO A 245 9.91 6.26 -16.47
CA PRO A 245 9.37 7.32 -15.61
C PRO A 245 7.85 7.49 -15.75
N ALA A 246 7.32 7.50 -16.98
CA ALA A 246 5.89 7.64 -17.24
C ALA A 246 5.05 6.47 -16.70
N GLU A 247 5.54 5.23 -16.82
CA GLU A 247 4.86 4.06 -16.24
C GLU A 247 4.87 4.09 -14.71
N ALA A 248 5.97 4.54 -14.09
CA ALA A 248 6.03 4.71 -12.63
C ALA A 248 5.05 5.79 -12.15
N LEU A 249 4.94 6.91 -12.89
CA LEU A 249 3.94 7.94 -12.62
C LEU A 249 2.52 7.41 -12.79
N GLN A 250 2.23 6.63 -13.82
CA GLN A 250 0.92 5.99 -14.02
C GLN A 250 0.56 5.06 -12.84
N ALA A 251 1.53 4.28 -12.36
CA ALA A 251 1.38 3.40 -11.20
C ALA A 251 1.02 4.17 -9.92
N ALA A 252 1.59 5.36 -9.74
CA ALA A 252 1.32 6.23 -8.59
C ALA A 252 0.10 7.15 -8.72
N THR A 253 -0.50 7.25 -9.92
CA THR A 253 -1.61 8.16 -10.20
C THR A 253 -2.85 7.39 -10.64
N GLN A 254 -2.95 7.02 -11.92
CA GLN A 254 -4.10 6.33 -12.49
C GLN A 254 -4.47 5.07 -11.69
N TYR A 255 -3.52 4.15 -11.48
CA TYR A 255 -3.82 2.90 -10.78
C TYR A 255 -4.14 3.14 -9.30
N GLY A 256 -3.56 4.18 -8.68
CA GLY A 256 -3.94 4.62 -7.33
C GLY A 256 -5.40 5.07 -7.26
N GLY A 257 -5.87 5.86 -8.22
CA GLY A 257 -7.27 6.27 -8.33
C GLY A 257 -8.21 5.09 -8.56
N GLU A 258 -7.85 4.18 -9.47
CA GLU A 258 -8.61 2.94 -9.71
C GLU A 258 -8.68 2.06 -8.45
N LEU A 259 -7.57 1.91 -7.71
CA LEU A 259 -7.51 1.20 -6.43
C LEU A 259 -8.38 1.87 -5.37
N MET A 260 -8.44 3.19 -5.32
CA MET A 260 -9.31 3.91 -4.38
C MET A 260 -10.77 3.94 -4.83
N GLY A 261 -11.08 3.56 -6.07
CA GLY A 261 -12.44 3.66 -6.62
C GLY A 261 -12.94 5.11 -6.68
N LEU A 262 -12.03 6.06 -6.93
CA LEU A 262 -12.31 7.49 -6.99
C LEU A 262 -11.86 8.06 -8.33
N GLU A 263 -12.52 9.13 -8.78
CA GLU A 263 -12.12 9.88 -9.97
C GLU A 263 -10.93 10.81 -9.66
N VAL A 264 -9.78 10.22 -9.32
CA VAL A 264 -8.49 10.90 -9.04
C VAL A 264 -7.38 10.24 -9.87
N GLY A 265 -6.20 10.87 -9.92
CA GLY A 265 -5.03 10.27 -10.57
C GLY A 265 -4.99 10.40 -12.10
N LEU A 266 -5.96 11.07 -12.71
CA LEU A 266 -5.94 11.45 -14.12
C LEU A 266 -6.36 12.91 -14.29
N MET A 267 -5.71 13.61 -15.23
CA MET A 267 -6.15 14.92 -15.70
C MET A 267 -7.21 14.74 -16.79
N ARG A 268 -8.46 14.58 -16.36
CA ARG A 268 -9.60 14.32 -17.25
C ARG A 268 -10.86 15.02 -16.73
N GLU A 269 -11.76 15.40 -17.63
CA GLU A 269 -13.08 15.91 -17.23
C GLU A 269 -13.81 14.89 -16.34
N GLY A 270 -14.45 15.38 -15.27
CA GLY A 270 -15.11 14.55 -14.26
C GLY A 270 -14.20 14.06 -13.13
N TYR A 271 -12.88 14.30 -13.19
CA TYR A 271 -11.94 13.96 -12.13
C TYR A 271 -11.72 15.13 -11.17
N LEU A 272 -11.40 14.83 -9.91
CA LEU A 272 -11.04 15.84 -8.92
C LEU A 272 -9.73 16.53 -9.33
N ALA A 273 -9.67 17.84 -9.11
CA ALA A 273 -8.47 18.64 -9.38
C ALA A 273 -7.41 18.44 -8.30
N ASP A 274 -6.82 17.25 -8.30
CA ASP A 274 -5.63 16.87 -7.54
C ASP A 274 -4.40 17.05 -8.47
N LEU A 275 -3.77 18.22 -8.40
CA LEU A 275 -2.75 18.65 -9.37
C LEU A 275 -1.46 19.06 -8.68
N LEU A 276 -0.33 18.67 -9.29
CA LEU A 276 1.01 19.11 -8.92
C LEU A 276 1.60 19.95 -10.06
N LEU A 277 2.19 21.09 -9.72
CA LEU A 277 3.11 21.80 -10.63
C LEU A 277 4.53 21.52 -10.14
N VAL A 278 5.37 21.00 -11.02
CA VAL A 278 6.73 20.55 -10.71
C VAL A 278 7.74 21.42 -11.46
N ASP A 279 8.77 21.89 -10.76
CA ASP A 279 9.93 22.54 -11.33
C ASP A 279 10.89 21.50 -11.92
N GLY A 280 10.62 21.12 -13.17
CA GLY A 280 11.33 20.08 -13.89
C GLY A 280 10.38 19.15 -14.65
N ASP A 281 10.93 18.16 -15.33
CA ASP A 281 10.15 17.17 -16.09
C ASP A 281 10.25 15.78 -15.43
N PRO A 282 9.22 15.34 -14.68
CA PRO A 282 9.25 14.05 -13.99
C PRO A 282 9.14 12.86 -14.97
N THR A 283 8.85 13.10 -16.25
CA THR A 283 8.87 12.05 -17.28
C THR A 283 10.29 11.73 -17.77
N GLN A 284 11.26 12.58 -17.45
CA GLN A 284 12.68 12.33 -17.71
C GLN A 284 13.39 11.81 -16.46
N ASP A 285 13.04 12.34 -15.29
CA ASP A 285 13.62 11.95 -14.01
C ASP A 285 12.58 12.03 -12.89
N VAL A 286 12.10 10.87 -12.42
CA VAL A 286 11.13 10.81 -11.31
C VAL A 286 11.73 11.20 -9.96
N ALA A 287 13.06 11.21 -9.81
CA ALA A 287 13.71 11.53 -8.54
C ALA A 287 13.47 12.98 -8.11
N ILE A 288 13.15 13.89 -9.04
CA ILE A 288 12.79 15.27 -8.73
C ILE A 288 11.58 15.37 -7.79
N LEU A 289 10.68 14.38 -7.81
CA LEU A 289 9.49 14.34 -6.95
C LEU A 289 9.82 14.00 -5.49
N GLN A 290 11.06 13.59 -5.20
CA GLN A 290 11.53 13.40 -3.83
C GLN A 290 11.86 14.74 -3.15
N ASP A 291 12.11 15.79 -3.93
CA ASP A 291 12.35 17.15 -3.43
C ASP A 291 11.05 17.95 -3.41
N LYS A 292 10.48 18.14 -2.22
CA LYS A 292 9.25 18.90 -2.03
C LYS A 292 9.36 20.38 -2.42
N ASP A 293 10.57 20.94 -2.49
CA ASP A 293 10.77 22.33 -2.87
C ASP A 293 10.61 22.52 -4.39
N ARG A 294 10.78 21.43 -5.17
CA ARG A 294 10.44 21.38 -6.60
C ARG A 294 8.95 21.34 -6.89
N LEU A 295 8.11 21.05 -5.90
CA LEU A 295 6.65 21.10 -6.06
C LEU A 295 6.18 22.56 -5.94
N ALA A 296 6.21 23.31 -7.05
CA ALA A 296 5.81 24.72 -7.09
C ALA A 296 4.33 24.94 -6.73
N MET A 297 3.46 23.95 -7.01
CA MET A 297 2.04 23.97 -6.63
C MET A 297 1.61 22.59 -6.14
N ILE A 298 0.76 22.57 -5.12
CA ILE A 298 0.03 21.39 -4.69
C ILE A 298 -1.44 21.78 -4.55
N MET A 299 -2.30 21.12 -5.31
CA MET A 299 -3.74 21.30 -5.27
C MET A 299 -4.41 19.97 -4.94
N LYS A 300 -5.39 19.98 -4.04
CA LYS A 300 -6.21 18.83 -3.67
C LYS A 300 -7.68 19.23 -3.78
N GLY A 301 -8.44 18.54 -4.63
CA GLY A 301 -9.88 18.78 -4.82
C GLY A 301 -10.19 20.21 -5.29
N GLY A 302 -9.31 20.85 -6.05
CA GLY A 302 -9.46 22.25 -6.48
C GLY A 302 -9.02 23.29 -5.46
N VAL A 303 -8.66 22.88 -4.24
CA VAL A 303 -8.15 23.78 -3.19
C VAL A 303 -6.62 23.83 -3.25
N LEU A 304 -6.06 25.03 -3.33
CA LEU A 304 -4.61 25.23 -3.26
C LEU A 304 -4.09 24.97 -1.84
N TYR A 305 -3.26 23.94 -1.70
CA TYR A 305 -2.51 23.66 -0.47
C TYR A 305 -1.17 24.41 -0.46
N LYS A 306 -0.45 24.37 -1.58
CA LYS A 306 0.77 25.15 -1.82
C LYS A 306 0.61 25.97 -3.10
N ALA A 307 0.77 27.28 -2.98
CA ALA A 307 0.67 28.22 -4.09
C ALA A 307 2.06 28.47 -4.72
N PRO A 308 2.15 28.59 -6.06
CA PRO A 308 3.31 29.14 -6.75
C PRO A 308 3.76 30.48 -6.16
N ALA A 309 5.08 30.68 -6.05
CA ALA A 309 5.67 31.90 -5.48
C ALA A 309 5.23 33.21 -6.19
N ASN A 310 4.75 33.12 -7.43
CA ASN A 310 4.34 34.26 -8.27
C ASN A 310 2.82 34.36 -8.50
N LEU A 311 1.98 33.73 -7.67
CA LEU A 311 0.56 34.06 -7.63
C LEU A 311 0.39 35.46 -7.02
N GLU A 312 0.61 36.50 -7.83
CA GLU A 312 0.01 37.79 -7.55
C GLU A 312 -1.50 37.57 -7.51
N ALA A 313 -2.13 37.94 -6.39
CA ALA A 313 -3.56 37.88 -6.22
C ALA A 313 -4.21 38.68 -7.35
N VAL A 314 -4.74 37.99 -8.35
CA VAL A 314 -5.65 38.60 -9.32
C VAL A 314 -6.91 38.90 -8.52
N GLY A 315 -7.05 40.17 -8.12
CA GLY A 315 -8.15 40.69 -7.31
C GLY A 315 -9.50 40.69 -8.01
#